data_AF-A0A0M2U9F6-F1
#
_entry.id   AF-A0A0M2U9F6-F1
#
_cell.length_a   1.000
_cell.length_b   1.000
_cell.length_c   1.000
_cell.angle_alpha   90.00
_cell.angle_beta   90.00
_cell.angle_gamma   90.00
#
_symmetry.space_group_name_H-M   'P 1'
#
loop_
_entity.id
_entity.type
_entity.pdbx_description
1 polymer ?
#
loop_
_entity_poly.entity_id
_entity_poly.type
_entity_poly.pdbx_seq_one_letter_code
_entity_poly.pdbx_strand_id
1 'polypeptide(L)'
;MGQLTEREKEILSLLRQDPMISQEELANRLNISRSATAVHISNIIKKGAILGRGYVFGEDPGIVVVGTTELTIAASTMEDPLDTGLPEGSITVSCGGAGFHLAGDSQP
;
A
#
# COMPACT_ATOMS: atom_id res chain seq x y z
N MET A 1 3.91 -3.09 -11.29
CA MET A 1 2.87 -2.32 -12.02
C MET A 1 3.48 -1.71 -13.28
N GLY A 2 2.76 -1.69 -14.39
CA GLY A 2 3.27 -1.08 -15.63
C GLY A 2 3.18 0.45 -15.55
N GLN A 3 4.23 1.15 -15.95
CA GLN A 3 4.26 2.61 -15.93
C GLN A 3 3.14 3.19 -16.81
N LEU A 4 2.41 4.18 -16.28
CA LEU A 4 1.38 4.91 -17.02
C LEU A 4 2.03 5.91 -17.97
N THR A 5 1.53 5.98 -19.21
CA THR A 5 1.89 7.04 -20.16
C THR A 5 1.27 8.37 -19.73
N GLU A 6 1.79 9.49 -20.22
CA GLU A 6 1.21 10.81 -19.92
C GLU A 6 -0.27 10.91 -20.31
N ARG A 7 -0.66 10.31 -21.45
CA ARG A 7 -2.05 10.28 -21.87
C ARG A 7 -2.93 9.45 -20.93
N GLU A 8 -2.42 8.32 -20.44
CA GLU A 8 -3.15 7.50 -19.47
C GLU A 8 -3.28 8.21 -18.12
N LYS A 9 -2.27 8.96 -17.67
CA LYS A 9 -2.34 9.80 -16.46
C LYS A 9 -3.38 10.91 -16.60
N GLU A 10 -3.43 11.56 -17.76
CA GLU A 10 -4.43 12.59 -18.08
C GLU A 10 -5.87 12.03 -17.99
N ILE A 11 -6.10 10.86 -18.63
CA ILE A 11 -7.39 10.15 -18.54
C ILE A 11 -7.73 9.82 -17.07
N LEU A 12 -6.75 9.35 -16.30
CA LEU A 12 -6.94 8.99 -14.90
C LEU A 12 -7.30 10.21 -14.04
N SER A 13 -6.70 11.36 -14.31
CA SER A 13 -7.03 12.63 -13.67
C SER A 13 -8.47 13.06 -13.96
N LEU A 14 -8.92 12.95 -15.21
CA LEU A 14 -10.30 13.28 -15.59
C LEU A 14 -11.31 12.33 -14.93
N LEU A 15 -11.01 11.03 -14.91
CA LEU A 15 -11.85 10.03 -14.23
C LEU A 15 -11.90 10.25 -12.72
N ARG A 16 -10.82 10.72 -12.08
CA ARG A 16 -10.81 11.05 -10.64
C ARG A 16 -11.71 12.25 -10.33
N GLN A 17 -11.79 13.22 -11.25
CA GLN A 17 -12.65 14.40 -11.10
C GLN A 17 -14.12 14.07 -11.34
N ASP A 18 -14.40 13.23 -12.34
CA ASP A 18 -15.75 12.79 -12.68
C ASP A 18 -15.76 11.30 -13.04
N PRO A 19 -16.01 10.40 -12.06
CA PRO A 19 -16.07 8.96 -12.31
C PRO A 19 -17.27 8.55 -13.18
N MET A 20 -18.27 9.41 -13.38
CA MET A 20 -19.44 9.08 -14.21
C MET A 20 -19.28 9.53 -15.67
N ILE A 21 -18.16 10.18 -16.01
CA ILE A 21 -17.87 10.65 -17.36
C ILE A 21 -17.91 9.49 -18.37
N SER A 22 -18.61 9.72 -19.49
CA SER A 22 -18.69 8.72 -20.56
C SER A 22 -17.38 8.66 -21.36
N GLN A 23 -17.10 7.52 -21.99
CA GLN A 23 -15.92 7.39 -22.87
C GLN A 23 -15.98 8.34 -24.08
N GLU A 24 -17.18 8.74 -24.50
CA GLU A 24 -17.40 9.66 -25.60
C GLU A 24 -17.08 11.10 -25.18
N GLU A 25 -17.53 11.51 -23.99
CA GLU A 25 -17.18 12.80 -23.39
C GLU A 25 -15.66 12.91 -23.13
N LEU A 26 -15.04 11.85 -22.60
CA LEU A 26 -13.57 11.76 -22.45
C LEU A 26 -12.85 11.93 -23.80
N ALA A 27 -13.33 11.25 -24.83
CA ALA A 27 -12.76 11.32 -26.18
C ALA A 27 -12.82 12.75 -26.73
N ASN A 28 -13.95 13.44 -26.55
CA ASN A 28 -14.15 14.82 -26.95
C ASN A 28 -13.19 15.77 -26.22
N ARG A 29 -13.06 15.66 -24.89
CA ARG A 29 -12.14 16.50 -24.09
C ARG A 29 -10.68 16.30 -24.45
N LEU A 30 -10.30 15.08 -24.79
CA LEU A 30 -8.92 14.70 -25.11
C LEU A 30 -8.57 14.81 -26.60
N ASN A 31 -9.56 15.17 -27.43
CA ASN A 31 -9.47 15.24 -28.88
C ASN A 31 -8.92 13.94 -29.51
N ILE A 32 -9.48 12.81 -29.10
CA ILE A 32 -9.16 11.47 -29.63
C ILE A 32 -10.45 10.73 -29.98
N SER A 33 -10.35 9.59 -30.66
CA SER A 33 -11.53 8.77 -30.93
C SER A 33 -12.03 8.06 -29.66
N ARG A 34 -13.34 7.73 -29.65
CA ARG A 34 -13.94 6.86 -28.63
C ARG A 34 -13.21 5.51 -28.53
N SER A 35 -12.79 4.94 -29.66
CA SER A 35 -12.05 3.68 -29.70
C SER A 35 -10.66 3.81 -29.08
N ALA A 36 -9.93 4.89 -29.36
CA ALA A 36 -8.63 5.15 -28.73
C ALA A 36 -8.77 5.32 -27.21
N THR A 37 -9.80 6.05 -26.77
CA THR A 37 -10.13 6.21 -25.34
C THR A 37 -10.38 4.85 -24.67
N ALA A 38 -11.17 3.96 -25.29
CA ALA A 38 -11.42 2.62 -24.78
C ALA A 38 -10.14 1.77 -24.66
N VAL A 39 -9.22 1.90 -25.63
CA VAL A 39 -7.91 1.23 -25.59
C VAL A 39 -7.08 1.74 -24.41
N HIS A 40 -6.99 3.06 -24.21
CA HIS A 40 -6.28 3.62 -23.06
C HIS A 40 -6.87 3.14 -21.73
N ILE A 41 -8.20 3.15 -21.57
CA ILE A 41 -8.87 2.64 -20.36
C ILE A 41 -8.55 1.16 -20.13
N SER A 42 -8.58 0.34 -21.17
CA SER A 42 -8.21 -1.08 -21.06
C SER A 42 -6.77 -1.26 -20.58
N ASN A 43 -5.84 -0.44 -21.06
CA ASN A 43 -4.45 -0.50 -20.63
C ASN A 43 -4.27 -0.02 -19.20
N ILE A 44 -4.98 1.02 -18.77
CA ILE A 44 -4.99 1.50 -17.38
C ILE A 44 -5.48 0.38 -16.43
N ILE A 45 -6.56 -0.33 -16.81
CA ILE A 45 -7.08 -1.46 -16.04
C ILE A 45 -6.04 -2.59 -15.97
N LYS A 46 -5.43 -2.98 -17.10
CA LYS A 46 -4.37 -4.00 -17.14
C LYS A 46 -3.17 -3.65 -16.27
N LYS A 47 -2.87 -2.35 -16.12
CA LYS A 47 -1.79 -1.84 -15.27
C LYS A 47 -2.16 -1.81 -13.78
N GLY A 48 -3.43 -2.03 -13.43
CA GLY A 48 -3.94 -2.10 -12.06
C GLY A 48 -4.30 -0.74 -11.45
N ALA A 49 -4.24 0.35 -12.23
CA ALA A 49 -4.57 1.68 -11.71
C ALA A 49 -6.09 1.94 -11.64
N ILE A 50 -6.88 1.14 -12.36
CA ILE A 50 -8.34 1.05 -12.24
C ILE A 50 -8.70 -0.42 -12.06
N LEU A 51 -9.49 -0.73 -11.03
CA LEU A 51 -9.85 -2.10 -10.64
C LEU A 51 -11.02 -2.67 -11.46
N GLY A 52 -11.81 -1.83 -12.13
CA GLY A 52 -12.91 -2.29 -12.99
C GLY A 52 -13.95 -1.25 -13.42
N ARG A 53 -15.16 -1.73 -13.71
CA ARG A 53 -16.32 -0.92 -14.11
C ARG A 53 -16.71 0.05 -12.97
N GLY A 54 -17.16 1.25 -13.34
CA GLY A 54 -17.38 2.34 -12.37
C GLY A 54 -16.11 3.06 -11.94
N TYR A 55 -14.96 2.73 -12.57
CA TYR A 55 -13.66 3.35 -12.37
C TYR A 55 -13.21 3.43 -10.90
N VAL A 56 -13.41 2.33 -10.16
CA VAL A 56 -12.80 2.17 -8.83
C VAL A 56 -11.28 2.23 -8.99
N PHE A 57 -10.65 3.23 -8.38
CA PHE A 57 -9.21 3.42 -8.46
C PHE A 57 -8.50 2.35 -7.61
N GLY A 58 -7.40 1.82 -8.12
CA GLY A 58 -6.50 1.03 -7.28
C GLY A 58 -5.98 1.93 -6.16
N GLU A 59 -6.04 1.45 -4.92
CA GLU A 59 -5.23 2.05 -3.84
C GLU A 59 -3.77 2.04 -4.27
N ASP A 60 -2.99 3.01 -3.81
CA ASP A 60 -1.55 3.03 -4.07
C ASP A 60 -0.95 1.66 -3.73
N PRO A 61 -0.04 1.12 -4.56
CA PRO A 61 0.54 -0.18 -4.30
C PRO A 61 1.14 -0.17 -2.89
N GLY A 62 0.51 -0.92 -1.98
CA GLY A 62 1.03 -1.09 -0.63
C GLY A 62 2.47 -1.58 -0.68
N ILE A 63 3.32 -1.04 0.19
CA ILE A 63 4.71 -1.47 0.30
C ILE A 63 4.72 -2.80 1.06
N VAL A 64 5.38 -3.82 0.50
CA VAL A 64 5.63 -5.09 1.20
C VAL A 64 7.09 -5.09 1.65
N VAL A 65 7.29 -5.10 2.97
CA VAL A 65 8.62 -5.22 3.57
C VAL A 65 8.93 -6.69 3.83
N VAL A 66 9.97 -7.21 3.18
CA VAL A 66 10.53 -8.53 3.47
C VAL A 66 11.84 -8.34 4.20
N GLY A 67 11.91 -8.77 5.45
CA GLY A 67 13.09 -8.60 6.29
C GLY A 67 13.00 -9.40 7.57
N THR A 68 14.09 -9.37 8.34
CA THR A 68 14.15 -10.05 9.63
C THR A 68 13.26 -9.34 10.65
N THR A 69 12.58 -10.13 11.45
CA THR A 69 11.86 -9.69 12.64
C THR A 69 12.37 -10.47 13.82
N GLU A 70 12.48 -9.81 14.97
CA GLU A 70 12.97 -10.39 16.20
C GLU A 70 11.97 -10.14 17.32
N LEU A 71 11.75 -11.16 18.15
CA LEU A 71 10.99 -11.08 19.39
C LEU A 71 11.94 -11.40 20.53
N THR A 72 12.20 -10.42 21.39
CA THR A 72 13.07 -10.57 22.55
C THR A 72 12.22 -10.67 23.81
N ILE A 73 12.40 -11.76 24.56
CA ILE A 73 11.77 -11.99 25.88
C ILE A 73 12.90 -11.94 26.91
N ALA A 74 12.87 -10.94 27.78
CA ALA A 74 13.84 -10.78 28.85
C ALA A 74 13.13 -10.97 30.20
N ALA A 75 13.63 -11.92 31.00
CA ALA A 75 13.21 -12.10 32.39
C ALA A 75 14.35 -11.63 33.31
N SER A 76 14.03 -10.77 34.27
CA SER A 76 14.98 -10.29 35.28
C SER A 76 14.41 -10.49 36.68
N THR A 77 15.27 -10.82 37.62
CA THR A 77 14.96 -10.90 39.06
C THR A 77 15.81 -9.86 39.79
N MET A 78 15.23 -9.19 40.78
CA MET A 78 15.95 -8.21 41.61
C MET A 78 16.62 -8.86 42.83
N GLU A 79 16.30 -10.13 43.15
CA GLU A 79 16.79 -10.84 44.34
C GLU A 79 17.57 -12.13 44.01
N ASP A 80 18.52 -12.48 44.88
CA ASP A 80 19.30 -13.73 44.84
C ASP A 80 18.39 -14.92 45.22
N PRO A 81 18.24 -15.96 44.39
CA PRO A 81 17.26 -17.04 44.59
C PRO A 81 17.42 -17.85 45.89
N LEU A 82 18.51 -17.65 46.65
CA LEU A 82 18.91 -18.54 47.73
C LEU A 82 18.34 -18.21 49.12
N ASP A 83 17.70 -17.05 49.34
CA ASP A 83 17.46 -16.58 50.73
C ASP A 83 16.01 -16.31 51.17
N THR A 84 14.99 -16.20 50.29
CA THR A 84 13.69 -15.64 50.74
C THR A 84 12.38 -16.16 50.13
N GLY A 85 12.39 -17.14 49.23
CA GLY A 85 11.17 -17.57 48.51
C GLY A 85 11.05 -16.89 47.14
N LEU A 86 9.92 -17.07 46.43
CA LEU A 86 9.76 -16.68 45.02
C LEU A 86 10.15 -15.21 44.80
N PRO A 87 11.27 -14.92 44.12
CA PRO A 87 11.75 -13.55 43.99
C PRO A 87 10.84 -12.77 43.03
N GLU A 88 10.61 -11.49 43.32
CA GLU A 88 9.85 -10.61 42.42
C GLU A 88 10.62 -10.45 41.10
N GLY A 89 10.11 -11.12 40.07
CA GLY A 89 10.66 -11.09 38.72
C GLY A 89 9.82 -10.20 37.80
N SER A 90 10.48 -9.56 36.84
CA SER A 90 9.81 -8.87 35.74
C SER A 90 10.08 -9.57 34.42
N ILE A 91 9.08 -9.61 33.55
CA ILE A 91 9.20 -10.11 32.18
C ILE A 91 8.91 -8.94 31.25
N THR A 92 9.85 -8.64 30.37
CA THR A 92 9.68 -7.66 29.29
C THR A 92 9.69 -8.36 27.95
N VAL A 93 8.74 -8.01 27.10
CA VAL A 93 8.66 -8.48 25.72
C VAL A 93 8.84 -7.29 24.80
N SER A 94 9.73 -7.42 23.82
CA SER A 94 9.97 -6.38 22.81
C SER A 94 10.06 -6.99 21.42
N CYS A 95 9.57 -6.24 20.42
CA CYS A 95 9.64 -6.60 19.02
C CYS A 95 10.64 -5.69 18.30
N GLY A 96 11.36 -6.22 17.33
CA GLY A 96 12.36 -5.48 16.58
C GLY A 96 12.75 -6.18 15.27
N GLY A 97 13.93 -5.84 14.78
CA GLY A 97 14.45 -6.32 13.50
C GLY A 97 14.26 -5.31 12.37
N ALA A 98 15.07 -5.45 11.32
CA ALA A 98 15.09 -4.50 10.21
C ALA A 98 13.75 -4.44 9.46
N GLY A 99 13.08 -5.58 9.30
CA GLY A 99 11.75 -5.65 8.68
C GLY A 99 10.68 -4.94 9.52
N PHE A 100 10.75 -5.08 10.85
CA PHE A 100 9.81 -4.45 11.77
C PHE A 100 9.93 -2.92 11.76
N HIS A 101 11.15 -2.39 11.83
CA HIS A 101 11.37 -0.93 11.78
C HIS A 101 10.99 -0.33 10.43
N LEU A 102 11.40 -0.95 9.31
CA LEU A 102 11.07 -0.45 7.98
C LEU A 102 9.56 -0.48 7.70
N ALA A 103 8.85 -1.49 8.19
CA ALA A 103 7.39 -1.55 8.08
C ALA A 103 6.69 -0.49 8.92
N GLY A 104 7.23 -0.15 10.10
CA GLY A 104 6.71 0.91 10.97
C GLY A 104 6.92 2.32 10.42
N ASP A 105 8.05 2.56 9.75
CA ASP A 105 8.41 3.87 9.16
C ASP A 105 7.82 4.11 7.76
N SER A 106 7.10 3.12 7.21
CA SER A 106 6.39 3.25 5.94
C SER A 106 5.15 4.15 6.12
N GLN A 107 5.33 5.47 6.16
CA GLN A 107 4.21 6.38 5.94
C GLN A 107 3.82 6.37 4.44
N PRO A 108 2.52 6.44 4.12
CA PRO A 108 2.02 6.46 2.74
C PRO A 108 2.48 7.72 1.98
#